data_AF-A0A924BH08-F1
#
_entry.id   AF-A0A924BH08-F1
#
_cell.length_a   1.000
_cell.length_b   1.000
_cell.length_c   1.000
_cell.angle_alpha   90.00
_cell.angle_beta   90.00
_cell.angle_gamma   90.00
#
_symmetry.space_group_name_H-M   'P 1'
#
loop_
_entity.id
_entity.type
_entity.pdbx_description
1 polymer ?
#
loop_
_entity_poly.entity_id
_entity_poly.type
_entity_poly.pdbx_seq_one_letter_code
_entity_poly.pdbx_strand_id
1 'polypeptide(L)'
;ASVSLMDARTISVQAWEKGMAAKIEKAIRESDLGLNPASQGDVLRVPMPALTEERRRELTKIVRNAGEDAKVAVRNLRRDANDHAKRLLKDKEISEDDERRSLDELQKLTDRYIAEIERLTTGKEAEIMAV
;
A
#
# COMPACT_ATOMS: atom_id res chain seq x y z
N ALA A 1 0.05 -21.96 3.09
CA ALA A 1 -0.68 -21.78 4.36
C ALA A 1 -1.94 -20.99 4.05
N SER A 2 -3.09 -21.35 4.66
CA SER A 2 -4.32 -20.58 4.53
C SER A 2 -4.34 -19.51 5.63
N VAL A 3 -4.70 -18.28 5.30
CA VAL A 3 -4.80 -17.16 6.25
C VAL A 3 -6.25 -16.71 6.29
N SER A 4 -6.85 -16.74 7.47
CA SER A 4 -8.22 -16.28 7.69
C SER A 4 -8.32 -15.44 8.96
N LEU A 5 -9.29 -14.53 9.00
CA LEU A 5 -9.60 -13.78 10.21
C LEU A 5 -10.55 -14.61 11.05
N MET A 6 -10.15 -14.92 12.28
CA MET A 6 -11.02 -15.58 13.25
C MET A 6 -11.91 -14.57 13.97
N ASP A 7 -11.31 -13.46 14.40
CA ASP A 7 -11.99 -12.32 14.99
C ASP A 7 -11.24 -11.03 14.63
N ALA A 8 -11.74 -9.87 15.05
CA ALA A 8 -11.16 -8.57 14.72
C ALA A 8 -9.69 -8.38 15.18
N ARG A 9 -9.20 -9.24 16.07
CA ARG A 9 -7.85 -9.19 16.65
C ARG A 9 -7.09 -10.51 16.52
N THR A 10 -7.64 -11.55 15.87
CA THR A 10 -7.01 -12.87 15.81
C THR A 10 -6.98 -13.37 14.36
N ILE A 11 -5.78 -13.58 13.84
CA ILE A 11 -5.56 -14.21 12.54
C ILE A 11 -5.35 -15.71 12.76
N SER A 12 -6.06 -16.57 12.04
CA SER A 12 -5.74 -17.99 11.95
C SER A 12 -4.89 -18.28 10.72
N VAL A 13 -3.77 -18.96 10.93
CA VAL A 13 -2.87 -19.44 9.89
C VAL A 13 -2.87 -20.96 9.92
N GLN A 14 -3.33 -21.61 8.86
CA GLN A 14 -3.33 -23.06 8.73
C GLN A 14 -2.19 -23.52 7.81
N ALA A 15 -1.27 -24.30 8.34
CA ALA A 15 -0.19 -24.89 7.55
C ALA A 15 -0.73 -26.01 6.65
N TRP A 16 -0.28 -26.06 5.39
CA TRP A 16 -0.73 -27.09 4.45
C TRP A 16 0.06 -28.39 4.60
N GLU A 17 1.28 -28.31 5.13
CA GLU A 17 2.17 -29.44 5.36
C GLU A 17 2.45 -29.63 6.85
N LYS A 18 2.44 -30.89 7.28
CA LYS A 18 2.84 -31.29 8.64
C LYS A 18 4.34 -30.99 8.81
N GLY A 19 4.67 -30.18 9.82
CA GLY A 19 6.04 -29.74 10.11
C GLY A 19 6.39 -28.31 9.66
N MET A 20 5.57 -27.67 8.82
CA MET A 20 5.76 -26.25 8.47
C MET A 20 5.23 -25.30 9.54
N ALA A 21 4.33 -25.77 10.42
CA ALA A 21 3.76 -24.99 11.52
C ALA A 21 4.84 -24.32 12.39
N ALA A 22 5.89 -25.06 12.79
CA ALA A 22 6.97 -24.53 13.63
C ALA A 22 7.84 -23.49 12.91
N LYS A 23 8.07 -23.65 11.59
CA LYS A 23 8.81 -22.67 10.78
C LYS A 23 8.00 -21.39 10.60
N ILE A 24 6.70 -21.52 10.36
CA ILE A 24 5.76 -20.39 10.25
C ILE A 24 5.65 -19.67 11.60
N GLU A 25 5.53 -20.39 12.72
CA GLU A 25 5.51 -19.81 14.07
C GLU A 25 6.76 -18.97 14.34
N LYS A 26 7.94 -19.55 14.05
CA LYS A 26 9.22 -18.87 14.22
C LYS A 26 9.32 -17.62 13.34
N ALA A 27 8.95 -17.72 12.06
CA ALA A 27 8.97 -16.57 11.15
C ALA A 27 8.02 -15.44 11.58
N ILE A 28 6.84 -15.77 12.12
CA ILE A 28 5.90 -14.77 12.65
C ILE A 28 6.46 -14.12 13.92
N ARG A 29 7.07 -14.89 14.82
CA ARG A 29 7.67 -14.36 16.06
C ARG A 29 8.91 -13.50 15.80
N GLU A 30 9.73 -13.88 14.82
CA GLU A 30 10.91 -13.13 14.38
C GLU A 30 10.57 -11.96 13.46
N SER A 31 9.31 -11.81 13.05
CA SER A 31 8.89 -10.64 12.28
C SER A 31 8.84 -9.38 13.14
N ASP A 32 9.12 -8.22 12.54
CA ASP A 32 9.04 -6.90 13.17
C ASP A 32 7.60 -6.46 13.52
N LEU A 33 6.65 -7.40 13.53
CA LEU A 33 5.24 -7.19 13.84
C LEU A 33 4.95 -7.34 15.34
N GLY A 34 5.87 -7.88 16.13
CA GLY A 34 5.70 -8.05 17.58
C GLY A 34 4.57 -9.02 17.95
N LEU A 35 4.30 -9.99 17.07
CA LEU A 35 3.19 -10.93 17.21
C LEU A 35 3.66 -12.20 17.92
N ASN A 36 2.84 -12.69 18.86
CA ASN A 36 3.07 -13.94 19.56
C ASN A 36 2.06 -15.01 19.09
N PRO A 37 2.41 -15.82 18.07
CA PRO A 37 1.56 -16.91 17.61
C PRO A 37 1.42 -17.98 18.69
N ALA A 38 0.20 -18.50 18.84
CA ALA A 38 -0.16 -19.63 19.69
C ALA A 38 -0.63 -20.80 18.82
N SER A 39 0.02 -21.94 18.91
CA SER A 39 -0.35 -23.14 18.16
C SER A 39 -1.50 -23.89 18.83
N GLN A 40 -2.56 -24.20 18.06
CA GLN A 40 -3.63 -25.12 18.45
C GLN A 40 -3.73 -26.24 17.39
N GLY A 41 -2.95 -27.30 17.58
CA GLY A 41 -2.89 -28.42 16.64
C GLY A 41 -2.30 -27.99 15.28
N ASP A 42 -3.08 -28.12 14.21
CA ASP A 42 -2.68 -27.75 12.85
C ASP A 42 -2.96 -26.27 12.50
N VAL A 43 -3.54 -25.50 13.43
CA VAL A 43 -3.88 -24.08 13.25
C VAL A 43 -3.05 -23.20 14.20
N LEU A 44 -2.33 -22.23 13.64
CA LEU A 44 -1.69 -21.16 14.42
C LEU A 44 -2.67 -20.00 14.59
N ARG A 45 -2.89 -19.56 15.82
CA ARG A 45 -3.60 -18.32 16.14
C ARG A 45 -2.60 -17.21 16.40
N VAL A 46 -2.75 -16.09 15.71
CA VAL A 46 -1.90 -14.92 15.86
C VAL A 46 -2.76 -13.80 16.44
N PRO A 47 -2.80 -13.66 17.78
CA PRO A 47 -3.44 -12.51 18.40
C PRO A 47 -2.65 -11.25 18.06
N MET A 48 -3.31 -10.31 17.40
CA MET A 48 -2.83 -8.96 17.23
C MET A 48 -2.99 -8.22 18.57
N PRO A 49 -1.88 -7.85 19.22
CA PRO A 49 -1.97 -7.02 20.42
C PRO A 49 -2.63 -5.69 20.05
N ALA A 50 -3.29 -5.07 21.04
CA ALA A 50 -3.83 -3.73 20.84
C ALA A 50 -2.67 -2.81 20.44
N LEU A 51 -2.79 -2.16 19.28
CA LEU A 51 -1.80 -1.19 18.84
C LEU A 51 -1.72 -0.09 19.90
N THR A 52 -0.55 0.05 20.52
CA THR A 52 -0.25 1.17 21.41
C THR A 52 -0.35 2.48 20.62
N GLU A 53 -0.60 3.59 21.29
CA GLU A 53 -0.67 4.90 20.62
C GLU A 53 0.65 5.22 19.89
N GLU A 54 1.78 4.80 20.45
CA GLU A 54 3.11 4.92 19.84
C GLU A 54 3.20 4.14 18.53
N ARG A 55 2.75 2.87 18.49
CA ARG A 55 2.77 2.06 17.26
C ARG A 55 1.78 2.59 16.22
N ARG A 56 0.63 3.12 16.62
CA ARG A 56 -0.31 3.80 15.70
C ARG A 56 0.34 5.02 15.05
N ARG A 57 1.07 5.84 15.81
CA ARG A 57 1.81 7.00 15.28
C ARG A 57 2.91 6.59 14.29
N GLU A 58 3.64 5.51 14.56
CA GLU A 58 4.62 4.97 13.62
C GLU A 58 3.97 4.51 12.31
N LEU A 59 2.85 3.79 12.39
CA LEU A 59 2.11 3.33 11.21
C LEU A 59 1.56 4.51 10.39
N THR A 60 1.06 5.56 11.04
CA THR A 60 0.64 6.81 10.38
C THR A 60 1.81 7.44 9.60
N LYS A 61 3.02 7.43 10.16
CA LYS A 61 4.22 7.94 9.46
C LYS A 61 4.55 7.14 8.21
N ILE A 62 4.45 5.81 8.28
CA ILE A 62 4.66 4.92 7.13
C ILE A 62 3.62 5.21 6.03
N VAL A 63 2.35 5.35 6.41
CA VAL A 63 1.26 5.67 5.48
C VAL A 63 1.50 7.01 4.78
N ARG A 64 1.93 8.05 5.53
CA ARG A 64 2.29 9.35 4.95
C ARG A 64 3.42 9.24 3.94
N ASN A 65 4.50 8.56 4.31
CA ASN A 65 5.64 8.38 3.42
C ASN A 65 5.22 7.66 2.13
N ALA A 66 4.45 6.58 2.24
CA ALA A 66 3.93 5.86 1.08
C ALA A 66 3.03 6.74 0.19
N GLY A 67 2.20 7.60 0.79
CA GLY A 67 1.38 8.58 0.07
C GLY A 67 2.21 9.64 -0.66
N GLU A 68 3.30 10.14 -0.05
CA GLU A 68 4.21 11.07 -0.70
C GLU A 68 4.99 10.42 -1.85
N ASP A 69 5.52 9.21 -1.65
CA ASP A 69 6.24 8.46 -2.68
C ASP A 69 5.33 8.19 -3.90
N ALA A 70 4.06 7.82 -3.66
CA ALA A 70 3.07 7.65 -4.72
C ALA A 70 2.81 8.96 -5.48
N LYS A 71 2.66 10.08 -4.77
CA LYS A 71 2.48 11.41 -5.40
C LYS A 71 3.71 11.81 -6.21
N VAL A 72 4.92 11.51 -5.74
CA VAL A 72 6.17 11.76 -6.49
C VAL A 72 6.22 10.93 -7.76
N ALA A 73 5.88 9.63 -7.68
CA ALA A 73 5.84 8.74 -8.84
C ALA A 73 4.86 9.25 -9.92
N VAL A 74 3.65 9.68 -9.52
CA VAL A 74 2.65 10.26 -10.44
C VAL A 74 3.19 11.52 -11.12
N ARG A 75 3.86 12.41 -10.37
CA ARG A 75 4.45 13.64 -10.96
C ARG A 75 5.58 13.34 -11.92
N ASN A 76 6.41 12.34 -11.64
CA ASN A 76 7.48 11.89 -12.54
C ASN A 76 6.88 11.33 -13.82
N LEU A 77 5.88 10.46 -13.73
CA LEU A 77 5.20 9.90 -14.90
C LEU A 77 4.56 10.98 -15.78
N ARG A 78 3.94 12.00 -15.18
CA ARG A 78 3.43 13.16 -15.93
C ARG A 78 4.55 13.88 -16.68
N ARG A 79 5.71 14.09 -16.05
CA ARG A 79 6.85 14.74 -16.71
C ARG A 79 7.33 13.91 -17.90
N ASP A 80 7.49 12.61 -17.74
CA ASP A 80 7.92 11.70 -18.79
C ASP A 80 6.91 11.67 -19.95
N ALA A 81 5.61 11.66 -19.65
CA ALA A 81 4.54 11.72 -20.63
C ALA A 81 4.54 13.06 -21.41
N ASN A 82 4.75 14.18 -20.71
CA ASN A 82 4.86 15.50 -21.35
C ASN A 82 6.09 15.58 -22.27
N ASP A 83 7.23 15.04 -21.85
CA ASP A 83 8.45 14.99 -22.65
C ASP A 83 8.32 14.01 -23.82
N HIS A 84 7.47 12.98 -23.72
CA HIS A 84 7.11 12.11 -24.82
C HIS A 84 6.22 12.83 -25.85
N ALA A 85 5.18 13.55 -25.42
CA ALA A 85 4.33 14.34 -26.31
C ALA A 85 5.14 15.36 -27.13
N LYS A 86 6.07 16.08 -26.48
CA LYS A 86 6.98 17.01 -27.15
C LYS A 86 7.89 16.35 -28.19
N ARG A 87 8.30 15.10 -27.96
CA ARG A 87 9.11 14.33 -28.93
C ARG A 87 8.27 13.95 -30.14
N LEU A 88 7.07 13.42 -29.92
CA LEU A 88 6.13 13.09 -31.01
C LEU A 88 5.79 14.29 -31.88
N LEU A 89 5.67 15.50 -31.28
CA LEU A 89 5.47 16.73 -32.05
C LEU A 89 6.68 17.05 -32.96
N LYS A 90 7.91 16.93 -32.43
CA LYS A 90 9.14 17.14 -33.21
C LYS A 90 9.28 16.15 -34.34
N ASP A 91 8.90 14.91 -34.09
CA ASP A 91 8.93 13.81 -35.07
C ASP A 91 7.75 13.89 -36.07
N LYS A 92 6.86 14.89 -35.89
CA LYS A 92 5.65 15.14 -36.70
C LYS A 92 4.67 13.96 -36.70
N GLU A 93 4.69 13.13 -35.65
CA GLU A 93 3.72 12.05 -35.47
C GLU A 93 2.37 12.56 -34.94
N ILE A 94 2.37 13.72 -34.28
CA ILE A 94 1.17 14.39 -33.76
C ILE A 94 1.12 15.87 -34.19
N SER A 95 -0.06 16.48 -34.18
CA SER A 95 -0.25 17.92 -34.41
C SER A 95 -0.07 18.74 -33.12
N GLU A 96 0.11 20.07 -33.24
CA GLU A 96 0.14 20.99 -32.08
C GLU A 96 -1.18 20.96 -31.29
N ASP A 97 -2.31 20.78 -31.98
CA ASP A 97 -3.63 20.65 -31.34
C ASP A 97 -3.72 19.35 -30.52
N ASP A 98 -3.18 18.25 -31.04
CA ASP A 98 -3.17 16.95 -30.35
C ASP A 98 -2.20 16.96 -29.16
N GLU A 99 -1.04 17.61 -29.28
CA GLU A 99 -0.12 17.80 -28.15
C GLU A 99 -0.84 18.57 -27.03
N ARG A 100 -1.48 19.69 -27.35
CA ARG A 100 -2.19 20.51 -26.37
C ARG A 100 -3.31 19.74 -25.67
N ARG A 101 -4.12 18.99 -26.43
CA ARG A 101 -5.16 18.11 -25.86
C ARG A 101 -4.56 17.05 -24.94
N SER A 102 -3.48 16.40 -25.37
CA SER A 102 -2.81 15.36 -24.59
C SER A 102 -2.27 15.92 -23.26
N LEU A 103 -1.68 17.12 -23.27
CA LEU A 103 -1.21 17.78 -22.06
C LEU A 103 -2.35 18.11 -21.09
N ASP A 104 -3.49 18.61 -21.61
CA ASP A 104 -4.67 18.92 -20.80
C ASP A 104 -5.28 17.65 -20.17
N GLU A 105 -5.34 16.56 -20.93
CA GLU A 105 -5.82 15.26 -20.44
C GLU A 105 -4.87 14.65 -19.41
N LEU A 106 -3.56 14.69 -19.65
CA LEU A 106 -2.54 14.24 -18.71
C LEU A 106 -2.62 15.02 -17.40
N GLN A 107 -2.85 16.33 -17.46
CA GLN A 107 -3.01 17.16 -16.27
C GLN A 107 -4.25 16.75 -15.48
N LYS A 108 -5.42 16.62 -16.13
CA LYS A 108 -6.66 16.14 -15.47
C LYS A 108 -6.50 14.76 -14.85
N LEU A 109 -5.82 13.84 -15.53
CA LEU A 109 -5.55 12.49 -15.04
C LEU A 109 -4.65 12.54 -13.80
N THR A 110 -3.58 13.33 -13.85
CA THR A 110 -2.65 13.53 -12.74
C THR A 110 -3.39 14.08 -11.52
N ASP A 111 -4.20 15.13 -11.69
CA ASP A 111 -4.93 15.76 -10.59
C ASP A 111 -5.94 14.80 -9.95
N ARG A 112 -6.61 13.98 -10.76
CA ARG A 112 -7.52 12.92 -10.27
C ARG A 112 -6.78 11.92 -9.38
N TYR A 113 -5.65 11.39 -9.84
CA TYR A 113 -4.91 10.38 -9.07
C TYR A 113 -4.25 10.96 -7.83
N ILE A 114 -3.79 12.21 -7.86
CA ILE A 114 -3.29 12.90 -6.66
C ILE A 114 -4.41 13.00 -5.60
N ALA A 115 -5.61 13.42 -6.00
CA ALA A 115 -6.75 13.51 -5.09
C ALA A 115 -7.17 12.14 -4.54
N GLU A 116 -7.08 11.09 -5.36
CA GLU A 116 -7.37 9.72 -4.91
C GLU A 116 -6.33 9.20 -3.92
N ILE A 117 -5.04 9.44 -4.16
CA ILE A 117 -3.97 9.09 -3.23
C ILE A 117 -4.18 9.81 -1.89
N GLU A 118 -4.52 11.10 -1.93
CA GLU A 118 -4.77 11.90 -0.72
C GLU A 118 -5.98 11.38 0.07
N ARG A 119 -7.07 11.02 -0.62
CA ARG A 119 -8.25 10.39 -0.02
C ARG A 119 -7.91 9.05 0.66
N LEU A 120 -7.15 8.19 -0.02
CA LEU A 120 -6.75 6.88 0.52
C LEU A 120 -5.81 7.03 1.73
N THR A 121 -4.83 7.93 1.63
CA THR A 121 -3.87 8.21 2.71
C THR A 121 -4.62 8.71 3.94
N THR A 122 -5.47 9.74 3.77
CA THR A 122 -6.25 10.33 4.87
C THR A 122 -7.23 9.33 5.48
N GLY A 123 -7.92 8.54 4.65
CA GLY A 123 -8.81 7.48 5.11
C GLY A 123 -8.07 6.43 5.95
N LYS A 124 -6.86 6.05 5.52
CA LYS A 124 -6.05 5.07 6.26
C LYS A 124 -5.47 5.63 7.55
N GLU A 125 -5.07 6.91 7.58
CA GLU A 125 -4.68 7.59 8.82
C GLU A 125 -5.82 7.60 9.84
N ALA A 126 -7.04 7.94 9.40
CA ALA A 126 -8.21 7.93 10.26
C ALA A 126 -8.53 6.52 10.80
N GLU A 127 -8.43 5.49 9.95
CA GLU A 127 -8.63 4.09 10.36
C GLU A 127 -7.58 3.63 11.38
N ILE A 128 -6.30 4.01 11.20
CA ILE A 128 -5.22 3.68 12.13
C ILE A 128 -5.42 4.37 13.49
N MET A 129 -6.03 5.56 13.51
CA MET A 129 -6.28 6.31 14.73
C MET A 129 -7.62 6.00 15.40
N ALA A 130 -8.58 5.44 14.65
CA ALA A 130 -9.86 5.00 15.18
C ALA A 130 -9.70 3.78 16.12
N VAL A 131 -10.42 3.80 17.23
CA VAL A 131 -10.44 2.75 18.27
C VAL A 131 -11.72 1.94 18.16
#